data_AF-A0A496MUK6-F1
#
_entry.id   AF-A0A496MUK6-F1
#
_cell.length_a   1.000
_cell.length_b   1.000
_cell.length_c   1.000
_cell.angle_alpha   90.00
_cell.angle_beta   90.00
_cell.angle_gamma   90.00
#
_symmetry.space_group_name_H-M   'P 1'
#
loop_
_entity.id
_entity.type
_entity.pdbx_description
1 polymer ?
#
loop_
_entity_poly.entity_id
_entity_poly.type
_entity_poly.pdbx_seq_one_letter_code
_entity_poly.pdbx_strand_id
1 'polypeptide(L)'
;MNLSPTLRIIVASGVAGMLLLVIGMIYSAHTNTELADQEGNFERTIEKLDAAGLRVSAVRLVDIYGDNYVAATVVCPGETRQSVAAKFKIDAAKLHLPEKPITSEYNYLLLSDNTSGFRVEKLERRVADLCTQKEQSFRADSLLPLKKSQSGAWNLVS
;
A
#
# COMPACT_ATOMS: atom_id res chain seq x y z
N MET A 1 -18.38 -33.65 -33.65
CA MET A 1 -17.90 -32.64 -34.63
C MET A 1 -16.42 -32.89 -34.88
N ASN A 2 -16.06 -33.50 -36.00
CA ASN A 2 -14.65 -33.74 -36.36
C ASN A 2 -14.10 -32.50 -37.07
N LEU A 3 -13.33 -31.68 -36.34
CA LEU A 3 -12.59 -30.56 -36.91
C LEU A 3 -11.57 -31.08 -37.93
N SER A 4 -11.53 -30.47 -39.12
CA SER A 4 -10.52 -30.71 -40.17
C SER A 4 -9.09 -30.58 -39.59
N PRO A 5 -8.13 -31.42 -40.01
CA PRO A 5 -6.77 -31.42 -39.46
C PRO A 5 -6.09 -30.04 -39.53
N THR A 6 -6.36 -29.27 -40.58
CA THR A 6 -5.83 -27.90 -40.74
C THR A 6 -6.41 -26.94 -39.71
N LEU A 7 -7.70 -27.09 -39.38
CA LEU A 7 -8.38 -26.23 -38.41
C LEU A 7 -7.99 -26.58 -36.96
N ARG A 8 -7.69 -27.85 -36.68
CA ARG A 8 -7.14 -28.28 -35.38
C ARG A 8 -5.77 -27.67 -35.12
N ILE A 9 -4.92 -27.56 -36.14
CA ILE A 9 -3.59 -26.96 -36.02
C ILE A 9 -3.70 -25.46 -35.71
N ILE A 10 -4.60 -24.74 -36.40
CA ILE A 10 -4.83 -23.30 -36.17
C ILE A 10 -5.40 -23.04 -34.77
N VAL A 11 -6.36 -23.86 -34.31
CA VAL A 11 -6.92 -23.71 -32.97
C VAL A 11 -5.89 -24.06 -31.90
N ALA A 12 -5.10 -25.13 -32.10
CA ALA A 12 -4.05 -25.52 -31.17
C ALA A 12 -2.94 -24.47 -31.06
N SER A 13 -2.53 -23.85 -32.17
CA SER A 13 -1.53 -22.78 -32.15
C SER A 13 -2.05 -21.51 -31.48
N GLY A 14 -3.32 -21.15 -31.69
CA GLY A 14 -3.95 -20.02 -31.00
C GLY A 14 -4.02 -20.22 -29.48
N VAL A 15 -4.42 -21.41 -29.02
CA VAL A 15 -4.46 -21.74 -27.59
C VAL A 15 -3.06 -21.77 -26.98
N ALA A 16 -2.07 -22.35 -27.67
CA ALA A 16 -0.69 -22.36 -27.21
C ALA A 16 -0.08 -20.95 -27.12
N GLY A 17 -0.38 -20.08 -28.09
CA GLY A 17 0.05 -18.68 -28.07
C GLY A 17 -0.57 -17.89 -26.91
N MET A 18 -1.87 -18.07 -26.65
CA MET A 18 -2.57 -17.46 -25.51
C MET A 18 -1.96 -17.92 -24.17
N LEU A 19 -1.65 -19.22 -24.03
CA LEU A 19 -1.03 -19.76 -22.82
C LEU A 19 0.36 -19.16 -22.58
N LEU A 20 1.17 -19.00 -23.62
CA LEU A 20 2.49 -18.37 -23.51
C LEU A 20 2.38 -16.88 -23.09
N LEU A 21 1.38 -16.16 -23.60
CA LEU A 21 1.11 -14.79 -23.18
C LEU A 21 0.68 -14.70 -21.71
N VAL A 22 -0.20 -15.60 -21.26
CA VAL A 22 -0.63 -15.66 -19.85
C VAL A 22 0.55 -16.00 -18.93
N ILE A 23 1.40 -16.97 -19.31
CA ILE A 23 2.62 -17.30 -18.55
C ILE A 23 3.57 -16.10 -18.51
N GLY A 24 3.75 -15.40 -19.62
CA GLY A 24 4.56 -14.17 -19.67
C GLY A 24 4.02 -13.07 -18.77
N MET A 25 2.69 -12.87 -18.73
CA MET A 25 2.05 -11.92 -17.83
C MET A 25 2.18 -12.33 -16.35
N ILE A 26 2.03 -13.62 -16.03
CA ILE A 26 2.21 -14.12 -14.65
C ILE A 26 3.67 -13.94 -14.20
N TYR A 27 4.65 -14.22 -15.07
CA TYR A 27 6.07 -14.05 -14.75
C TYR A 27 6.44 -12.58 -14.56
N SER A 28 5.96 -11.71 -15.46
CA SER A 28 6.12 -10.26 -15.34
C SER A 28 5.40 -9.69 -14.12
N ALA A 29 4.27 -10.28 -13.70
CA ALA A 29 3.61 -9.92 -12.46
C ALA A 29 4.49 -10.33 -11.28
N HIS A 30 4.99 -11.57 -11.25
CA HIS A 30 5.82 -12.11 -10.17
C HIS A 30 7.07 -11.27 -9.88
N THR A 31 7.74 -10.76 -10.92
CA THR A 31 8.90 -9.86 -10.76
C THR A 31 8.54 -8.48 -10.21
N ASN A 32 7.28 -8.06 -10.33
CA ASN A 32 6.76 -6.82 -9.74
C ASN A 32 6.00 -7.06 -8.42
N THR A 33 5.83 -8.32 -8.00
CA THR A 33 4.95 -8.67 -6.85
C THR A 33 5.60 -8.41 -5.51
N GLU A 34 6.94 -8.32 -5.40
CA GLU A 34 7.58 -7.91 -4.14
C GLU A 34 7.14 -6.51 -3.67
N LEU A 35 6.70 -5.65 -4.59
CA LEU A 35 6.09 -4.35 -4.29
C LEU A 35 4.60 -4.48 -3.95
N ALA A 36 3.86 -5.39 -4.61
CA ALA A 36 2.42 -5.57 -4.43
C ALA A 36 2.05 -6.35 -3.14
N ASP A 37 2.88 -7.29 -2.69
CA ASP A 37 2.65 -8.04 -1.44
C ASP A 37 2.83 -7.17 -0.18
N GLN A 38 3.40 -5.97 -0.33
CA GLN A 38 3.66 -5.01 0.75
C GLN A 38 2.64 -3.86 0.79
N GLU A 39 1.73 -3.76 -0.17
CA GLU A 39 0.68 -2.73 -0.20
C GLU A 39 -0.63 -3.26 0.40
N GLY A 40 -1.38 -2.38 1.08
CA GLY A 40 -2.75 -2.68 1.53
C GLY A 40 -2.90 -3.44 2.85
N ASN A 41 -1.87 -3.54 3.71
CA ASN A 41 -2.05 -4.11 5.06
C ASN A 41 -2.96 -3.21 5.91
N PHE A 42 -2.76 -1.89 5.82
CA PHE A 42 -3.62 -0.95 6.51
C PHE A 42 -5.03 -0.97 5.90
N GLU A 43 -5.13 -0.94 4.57
CA GLU A 43 -6.42 -0.97 3.87
C GLU A 43 -7.24 -2.22 4.21
N ARG A 44 -6.62 -3.41 4.22
CA ARG A 44 -7.28 -4.65 4.69
C ARG A 44 -7.72 -4.58 6.15
N THR A 45 -7.01 -3.84 6.99
CA THR A 45 -7.42 -3.60 8.37
C THR A 45 -8.65 -2.71 8.41
N ILE A 46 -8.67 -1.64 7.61
CA ILE A 46 -9.84 -0.76 7.44
C ILE A 46 -11.05 -1.53 6.90
N GLU A 47 -10.87 -2.40 5.90
CA GLU A 47 -11.93 -3.25 5.37
C GLU A 47 -12.56 -4.13 6.44
N LYS A 48 -11.77 -4.68 7.37
CA LYS A 48 -12.30 -5.46 8.50
C LYS A 48 -13.11 -4.59 9.46
N LEU A 49 -12.68 -3.37 9.73
CA LEU A 49 -13.45 -2.43 10.57
C LEU A 49 -14.79 -2.08 9.90
N ASP A 50 -14.77 -1.90 8.57
CA ASP A 50 -15.95 -1.63 7.77
C ASP A 50 -16.92 -2.82 7.73
N ALA A 51 -16.41 -4.04 7.52
CA ALA A 51 -17.21 -5.26 7.55
C ALA A 51 -17.85 -5.50 8.93
N ALA A 52 -17.21 -5.05 10.00
CA ALA A 52 -17.74 -5.07 11.35
C ALA A 52 -18.76 -3.94 11.65
N GLY A 53 -19.04 -3.06 10.69
CA GLY A 53 -19.98 -1.94 10.85
C GLY A 53 -19.49 -0.85 11.81
N LEU A 54 -18.19 -0.78 12.08
CA LEU A 54 -17.62 0.19 13.01
C LEU A 54 -17.58 1.59 12.40
N ARG A 55 -17.71 2.61 13.27
CA ARG A 55 -17.57 4.02 12.90
C ARG A 55 -16.43 4.73 13.63
N VAL A 56 -15.98 4.14 14.73
CA VAL A 56 -14.85 4.57 15.54
C VAL A 56 -14.12 3.31 15.96
N SER A 57 -12.80 3.34 15.91
CA SER A 57 -11.93 2.23 16.32
C SER A 57 -10.56 2.77 16.70
N ALA A 58 -9.65 1.89 17.06
CA ALA A 58 -8.22 2.19 17.12
C ALA A 58 -7.43 1.01 16.59
N VAL A 59 -6.26 1.28 16.02
CA VAL A 59 -5.34 0.26 15.52
C VAL A 59 -3.95 0.48 16.12
N ARG A 60 -3.21 -0.59 16.33
CA ARG A 60 -1.77 -0.51 16.61
C ARG A 60 -1.04 -0.96 15.36
N LEU A 61 -0.02 -0.23 14.96
CA LEU A 61 0.71 -0.55 13.75
C LEU A 61 1.52 -1.84 13.91
N VAL A 62 1.99 -2.17 15.11
CA VAL A 62 2.62 -3.47 15.38
C VAL A 62 1.69 -4.66 15.12
N ASP A 63 0.38 -4.51 15.31
CA ASP A 63 -0.59 -5.58 15.04
C ASP A 63 -0.84 -5.77 13.53
N ILE A 64 -0.51 -4.76 12.71
CA ILE A 64 -0.67 -4.75 11.26
C ILE A 64 0.63 -5.16 10.55
N TYR A 65 1.78 -4.74 11.08
CA TYR A 65 3.07 -4.81 10.40
C TYR A 65 4.10 -5.71 11.09
N GLY A 66 3.87 -6.08 12.34
CA GLY A 66 4.80 -6.85 13.18
C GLY A 66 5.60 -5.98 14.16
N ASP A 67 6.14 -6.64 15.17
CA ASP A 67 6.82 -6.02 16.31
C ASP A 67 8.21 -5.43 15.98
N ASN A 68 8.75 -5.70 14.80
CA ASN A 68 10.04 -5.17 14.35
C ASN A 68 9.98 -3.68 13.99
N TYR A 69 8.79 -3.16 13.67
CA TYR A 69 8.59 -1.74 13.40
C TYR A 69 8.31 -0.99 14.71
N VAL A 70 9.10 0.04 14.99
CA VAL A 70 9.04 0.76 16.28
C VAL A 70 8.34 2.12 16.17
N ALA A 71 8.36 2.71 14.98
CA ALA A 71 7.74 3.99 14.71
C ALA A 71 7.19 4.04 13.28
N ALA A 72 6.24 4.92 13.07
CA ALA A 72 5.74 5.25 11.75
C ALA A 72 5.54 6.75 11.60
N THR A 73 5.64 7.22 10.36
CA THR A 73 5.33 8.59 10.00
C THR A 73 4.43 8.63 8.78
N VAL A 74 3.39 9.45 8.85
CA VAL A 74 2.52 9.75 7.72
C VAL A 74 3.19 10.82 6.85
N VAL A 75 3.28 10.54 5.55
CA VAL A 75 3.74 11.47 4.53
C VAL A 75 2.53 11.93 3.72
N CYS A 76 2.36 13.24 3.63
CA CYS A 76 1.14 13.87 3.15
C CYS A 76 1.25 14.48 1.74
N PRO A 77 0.10 14.77 1.10
CA PRO A 77 0.09 15.45 -0.19
C PRO A 77 0.96 16.71 -0.22
N GLY A 78 1.65 16.93 -1.34
CA GLY A 78 2.59 18.02 -1.52
C GLY A 78 4.03 17.75 -1.07
N GLU A 79 4.27 16.75 -0.21
CA GLU A 79 5.63 16.31 0.11
C GLU A 79 6.27 15.58 -1.09
N THR A 80 7.60 15.68 -1.21
CA THR A 80 8.41 15.00 -2.22
C THR A 80 9.35 14.00 -1.54
N ARG A 81 9.87 13.02 -2.29
CA ARG A 81 10.91 12.11 -1.78
C ARG A 81 12.07 12.88 -1.14
N GLN A 82 12.53 13.96 -1.77
CA GLN A 82 13.64 14.78 -1.28
C GLN A 82 13.28 15.54 0.01
N SER A 83 12.05 16.08 0.13
CA SER A 83 11.64 16.77 1.35
C SER A 83 11.55 15.81 2.54
N VAL A 84 11.02 14.60 2.31
CA VAL A 84 10.91 13.56 3.33
C VAL A 84 12.30 13.04 3.72
N ALA A 85 13.16 12.77 2.75
CA ALA A 85 14.56 12.38 2.98
C ALA A 85 15.30 13.38 3.87
N ALA A 86 15.18 14.67 3.56
CA ALA A 86 15.78 15.75 4.35
C ALA A 86 15.20 15.83 5.77
N LYS A 87 13.87 15.72 5.90
CA LYS A 87 13.16 15.76 7.20
C LYS A 87 13.62 14.65 8.14
N PHE A 88 13.78 13.43 7.63
CA PHE A 88 14.13 12.26 8.43
C PHE A 88 15.62 11.90 8.40
N LYS A 89 16.44 12.66 7.67
CA LYS A 89 17.88 12.38 7.44
C LYS A 89 18.10 10.97 6.89
N ILE A 90 17.22 10.53 6.01
CA ILE A 90 17.27 9.24 5.32
C ILE A 90 17.81 9.48 3.91
N ASP A 91 18.56 8.53 3.38
CA ASP A 91 18.90 8.54 1.96
C ASP A 91 17.61 8.47 1.11
N ALA A 92 17.40 9.47 0.26
CA ALA A 92 16.25 9.54 -0.62
C ALA A 92 16.12 8.29 -1.50
N ALA A 93 17.24 7.68 -1.92
CA ALA A 93 17.22 6.46 -2.73
C ALA A 93 16.59 5.25 -2.01
N LYS A 94 16.59 5.26 -0.67
CA LYS A 94 15.94 4.22 0.15
C LYS A 94 14.45 4.46 0.35
N LEU A 95 13.96 5.66 0.05
CA LEU A 95 12.55 5.99 0.13
C LEU A 95 11.90 5.68 -1.22
N HIS A 96 11.12 4.59 -1.28
CA HIS A 96 10.28 4.22 -2.42
C HIS A 96 9.06 5.17 -2.58
N LEU A 97 9.28 6.48 -2.48
CA LEU A 97 8.30 7.55 -2.69
C LEU A 97 8.41 8.11 -4.11
N PRO A 98 7.40 8.80 -4.65
CA PRO A 98 7.52 9.47 -5.95
C PRO A 98 8.48 10.66 -5.91
N GLU A 99 9.14 10.95 -7.04
CA GLU A 99 9.96 12.17 -7.20
C GLU A 99 9.12 13.44 -7.27
N LYS A 100 7.95 13.30 -7.91
CA LYS A 100 6.97 14.38 -7.98
C LYS A 100 6.26 14.52 -6.63
N PRO A 101 5.73 15.71 -6.32
CA PRO A 101 4.89 15.90 -5.15
C PRO A 101 3.78 14.86 -5.09
N ILE A 102 3.55 14.30 -3.90
CA ILE A 102 2.46 13.36 -3.66
C ILE A 102 1.13 14.06 -4.00
N THR A 103 0.30 13.40 -4.81
CA THR A 103 -0.99 13.95 -5.24
C THR A 103 -1.96 13.97 -4.07
N SER A 104 -3.03 14.77 -4.20
CA SER A 104 -4.07 14.88 -3.17
C SER A 104 -4.84 13.58 -2.89
N GLU A 105 -4.68 12.56 -3.72
CA GLU A 105 -5.40 11.29 -3.63
C GLU A 105 -4.75 10.29 -2.68
N TYR A 106 -3.47 10.50 -2.32
CA TYR A 106 -2.69 9.53 -1.57
C TYR A 106 -2.01 10.17 -0.36
N ASN A 107 -1.84 9.37 0.69
CA ASN A 107 -0.83 9.57 1.73
C ASN A 107 0.00 8.30 1.86
N TYR A 108 1.17 8.38 2.46
CA TYR A 108 2.03 7.21 2.66
C TYR A 108 2.30 6.99 4.14
N LEU A 109 2.41 5.73 4.54
CA LEU A 109 2.87 5.34 5.85
C LEU A 109 4.31 4.84 5.74
N LEU A 110 5.24 5.60 6.30
CA LEU A 110 6.66 5.25 6.41
C LEU A 110 6.89 4.60 7.77
N LEU A 111 7.13 3.29 7.81
CA LEU A 111 7.46 2.55 9.02
C LEU A 111 8.98 2.38 9.12
N SER A 112 9.53 2.59 10.31
CA SER A 112 10.96 2.42 10.60
C SER A 112 11.18 1.29 11.61
N ASP A 113 12.18 0.44 11.33
CA ASP A 113 12.66 -0.57 12.27
C ASP A 113 13.84 -0.06 13.14
N ASN A 114 14.36 -0.92 14.01
CA ASN A 114 15.48 -0.63 14.91
C ASN A 114 16.88 -0.77 14.26
N THR A 115 16.95 -1.24 13.02
CA THR A 115 18.17 -1.57 12.28
C THR A 115 18.45 -0.68 11.07
N SER A 116 17.67 0.40 10.88
CA SER A 116 17.72 1.37 9.76
C SER A 116 16.95 0.99 8.48
N GLY A 117 16.17 -0.09 8.53
CA GLY A 117 15.24 -0.44 7.47
C GLY A 117 13.96 0.39 7.53
N PHE A 118 13.39 0.62 6.35
CA PHE A 118 12.13 1.33 6.19
C PHE A 118 11.17 0.52 5.33
N ARG A 119 9.89 0.56 5.69
CA ARG A 119 8.78 0.10 4.86
C ARG A 119 7.93 1.29 4.50
N VAL A 120 7.52 1.37 3.25
CA VAL A 120 6.62 2.41 2.76
C VAL A 120 5.37 1.73 2.26
N GLU A 121 4.22 2.16 2.77
CA GLU A 121 2.92 1.75 2.22
C GLU A 121 2.21 2.97 1.66
N LYS A 122 1.75 2.85 0.41
CA LYS A 122 0.88 3.83 -0.23
C LYS A 122 -0.56 3.59 0.19
N LEU A 123 -1.29 4.64 0.53
CA LEU A 123 -2.68 4.56 0.98
C LEU A 123 -3.55 5.54 0.21
N GLU A 124 -4.72 5.07 -0.20
CA GLU A 124 -5.74 5.91 -0.81
C GLU A 124 -6.47 6.76 0.24
N ARG A 125 -6.45 8.09 0.09
CA ARG A 125 -7.12 9.01 1.03
C ARG A 125 -8.63 8.87 1.05
N ARG A 126 -9.23 8.28 -0.01
CA ARG A 126 -10.66 7.92 -0.01
C ARG A 126 -10.99 6.74 0.90
N VAL A 127 -10.02 5.89 1.20
CA VAL A 127 -10.14 4.75 2.14
C VAL A 127 -9.69 5.19 3.53
N ALA A 128 -8.49 5.75 3.63
CA ALA A 128 -7.89 6.22 4.87
C ALA A 128 -7.13 7.53 4.66
N ASP A 129 -7.64 8.62 5.23
CA ASP A 129 -6.98 9.93 5.22
C ASP A 129 -6.25 10.14 6.56
N LEU A 130 -4.97 9.81 6.58
CA LEU A 130 -4.13 9.92 7.78
C LEU A 130 -3.53 11.34 7.94
N CYS A 131 -3.77 12.23 6.98
CA CYS A 131 -3.22 13.58 6.98
C CYS A 131 -4.13 14.61 7.67
N THR A 132 -5.08 14.15 8.48
CA THR A 132 -6.06 15.00 9.17
C THR A 132 -5.56 15.60 10.47
N GLN A 133 -4.47 15.08 11.03
CA GLN A 133 -3.89 15.55 12.29
C GLN A 133 -2.58 16.31 12.06
N LYS A 134 -2.25 17.19 13.01
CA LYS A 134 -0.97 17.92 13.01
C LYS A 134 0.20 16.99 13.35
N GLU A 135 -0.02 16.08 14.29
CA GLU A 135 0.96 15.04 14.61
C GLU A 135 0.96 14.00 13.48
N GLN A 136 2.14 13.71 12.96
CA GLN A 136 2.33 12.81 11.83
C GLN A 136 3.25 11.65 12.17
N SER A 137 3.90 11.67 13.34
CA SER A 137 4.81 10.63 13.78
C SER A 137 4.25 9.92 15.01
N PHE A 138 4.29 8.60 14.99
CA PHE A 138 3.69 7.77 16.02
C PHE A 138 4.61 6.62 16.38
N ARG A 139 4.52 6.17 17.63
CA ARG A 139 5.08 4.87 17.98
C ARG A 139 4.18 3.79 17.41
N ALA A 140 4.79 2.74 16.85
CA ALA A 140 4.03 1.67 16.21
C ALA A 140 3.19 0.86 17.21
N ASP A 141 3.61 0.82 18.48
CA ASP A 141 2.93 0.09 19.55
C ASP A 141 1.77 0.86 20.20
N SER A 142 1.63 2.14 19.86
CA SER A 142 0.56 3.00 20.37
C SER A 142 -0.76 2.76 19.65
N LEU A 143 -1.86 2.95 20.36
CA LEU A 143 -3.19 2.95 19.78
C LEU A 143 -3.39 4.23 18.97
N LEU A 144 -3.60 4.07 17.66
CA LEU A 144 -3.97 5.13 16.74
C LEU A 144 -5.49 5.14 16.60
N PRO A 145 -6.19 6.11 17.21
CA PRO A 145 -7.63 6.18 17.12
C PRO A 145 -8.05 6.67 15.73
N LEU A 146 -9.07 6.01 15.18
CA LEU A 146 -9.59 6.23 13.85
C LEU A 146 -11.10 6.46 13.91
N LYS A 147 -11.59 7.37 13.07
CA LYS A 147 -13.01 7.65 12.92
C LYS A 147 -13.40 7.68 11.46
N LYS A 148 -14.51 7.02 11.13
CA LYS A 148 -15.10 7.08 9.79
C LYS A 148 -15.77 8.44 9.58
N SER A 149 -15.29 9.15 8.58
CA SER A 149 -15.81 10.45 8.14
C SER A 149 -17.18 10.32 7.46
N GLN A 150 -17.79 11.46 7.11
CA GLN A 150 -19.04 11.47 6.36
C GLN A 150 -18.87 10.98 4.92
N SER A 151 -17.69 11.18 4.32
CA SER A 151 -17.37 10.69 2.97
C SER A 151 -17.02 9.20 2.93
N GLY A 152 -16.93 8.55 4.09
CA GLY A 152 -16.61 7.13 4.21
C GLY A 152 -15.13 6.82 4.46
N ALA A 153 -14.22 7.79 4.28
CA ALA A 153 -12.81 7.61 4.60
C ALA A 153 -12.58 7.52 6.12
N TRP A 154 -11.60 6.71 6.54
CA TRP A 154 -11.15 6.62 7.93
C TRP A 154 -10.06 7.64 8.21
N ASN A 155 -10.27 8.45 9.25
CA ASN A 155 -9.40 9.56 9.57
C ASN A 155 -8.75 9.34 10.94
N LEU A 156 -7.50 9.78 11.10
CA LEU A 156 -6.91 9.91 12.42
C LEU A 156 -7.66 10.96 13.25
N VAL A 157 -7.91 10.63 14.50
CA VAL A 157 -8.49 11.54 15.50
C VAL A 157 -7.53 11.69 16.68
N SER A 158 -7.69 12.75 17.46
CA SER A 158 -7.00 12.95 18.73
C SER A 158 -7.99 13.02 19.88
#